data_AF-A0A7C6XS57-F1
#
_entry.id   AF-A0A7C6XS57-F1
#
_cell.length_a   1.000
_cell.length_b   1.000
_cell.length_c   1.000
_cell.angle_alpha   90.00
_cell.angle_beta   90.00
_cell.angle_gamma   90.00
#
_symmetry.space_group_name_H-M   'P 1'
#
loop_
_entity.id
_entity.type
_entity.pdbx_description
1 polymer ?
#
loop_
_entity_poly.entity_id
_entity_poly.type
_entity_poly.pdbx_seq_one_letter_code
_entity_poly.pdbx_strand_id
1 'polypeptide(L)' 'MEIDFTLRPDPTAAFRSLGAGSSTAVLFLHGITGSPVSWVPIARAIAAEGIDVSVPLLPGHG' A
#
# COMPACT_ATOMS: atom_id res chain seq x y z
N MET A 1 10.32 4.29 -12.39
CA MET A 1 9.90 3.92 -11.03
C MET A 1 10.34 2.48 -10.77
N GLU A 2 11.39 2.29 -9.98
CA GLU A 2 11.81 0.96 -9.53
C GLU A 2 10.93 0.52 -8.36
N ILE A 3 10.49 -0.74 -8.36
CA ILE A 3 9.66 -1.29 -7.28
C ILE A 3 10.55 -2.12 -6.36
N ASP A 4 10.70 -1.67 -5.12
CA ASP A 4 11.43 -2.39 -4.09
C ASP A 4 10.50 -3.38 -3.35
N PHE A 5 10.71 -4.66 -3.60
CA PHE A 5 9.98 -5.79 -3.01
C PHE A 5 10.56 -6.29 -1.68
N THR A 6 11.51 -5.56 -1.08
CA THR A 6 12.04 -5.92 0.24
C THR A 6 10.91 -6.00 1.27
N LEU A 7 10.82 -7.13 1.96
CA LEU A 7 9.77 -7.37 2.93
C LEU A 7 9.93 -6.46 4.15
N ARG A 8 8.80 -5.90 4.59
CA ARG A 8 8.71 -5.21 5.88
C ARG A 8 8.69 -6.22 7.03
N PRO A 9 9.09 -5.83 8.25
CA PRO A 9 9.03 -6.69 9.43
C PRO A 9 7.63 -7.26 9.71
N ASP A 10 6.60 -6.45 9.43
CA ASP A 10 5.20 -6.86 9.41
C ASP A 10 4.68 -6.78 7.97
N PRO A 11 4.69 -7.89 7.22
CA PRO A 11 4.30 -7.89 5.81
C PRO A 11 2.79 -7.77 5.61
N THR A 12 1.97 -8.09 6.62
CA THR A 12 0.50 -8.03 6.51
C THR A 12 -0.09 -6.74 7.07
N ALA A 13 0.69 -5.93 7.78
CA ALA A 13 0.27 -4.61 8.24
C ALA A 13 -0.24 -3.72 7.10
N ALA A 14 -1.31 -2.98 7.40
CA ALA A 14 -1.78 -1.90 6.55
C ALA A 14 -0.68 -0.85 6.29
N PHE A 15 -0.75 -0.20 5.13
CA PHE A 15 0.16 0.88 4.74
C PHE A 15 -0.62 2.08 4.23
N ARG A 16 -0.17 3.28 4.58
CA ARG A 16 -0.78 4.55 4.13
C ARG A 16 0.32 5.59 4.00
N SER A 17 0.22 6.42 2.98
CA SER A 17 1.01 7.65 2.84
C SER A 17 0.07 8.70 2.28
N LEU A 18 -0.31 9.65 3.14
CA LEU A 18 -1.29 10.71 2.82
C LEU A 18 -0.62 12.05 3.08
N GLY A 19 -0.64 12.94 2.09
CA GLY A 19 -0.14 14.30 2.16
C GLY A 19 -1.27 15.33 2.06
N ALA A 20 -1.06 16.52 2.61
CA ALA A 20 -2.08 17.58 2.61
C ALA A 20 -2.32 18.26 1.24
N GLY A 21 -1.66 17.81 0.17
CA GLY A 21 -1.60 18.51 -1.12
C GLY A 21 -1.87 17.65 -2.36
N SER A 22 -2.16 16.36 -2.20
CA SER A 22 -2.46 15.52 -3.36
C SER A 22 -3.91 15.70 -3.81
N SER A 23 -4.14 15.91 -5.11
CA SER A 23 -5.49 15.95 -5.69
C SER A 23 -6.02 14.56 -6.04
N THR A 24 -5.17 13.52 -5.96
CA THR A 24 -5.44 12.17 -6.44
C THR A 24 -4.98 11.16 -5.42
N ALA A 25 -5.80 10.14 -5.18
CA ALA A 25 -5.45 9.03 -4.30
C ALA A 25 -5.65 7.67 -5.00
N VAL A 26 -4.84 6.69 -4.61
CA VAL A 26 -4.95 5.29 -5.06
C VAL A 26 -5.24 4.39 -3.87
N LEU A 27 -6.36 3.66 -3.94
CA LEU A 27 -6.74 2.65 -2.98
C LEU A 27 -6.39 1.27 -3.52
N PHE A 28 -5.60 0.51 -2.77
CA PHE A 28 -5.26 -0.87 -3.07
C PHE A 28 -6.12 -1.83 -2.25
N LEU A 29 -6.77 -2.77 -2.91
CA LEU A 29 -7.58 -3.80 -2.26
C LEU A 29 -7.00 -5.17 -2.61
N HIS A 30 -6.77 -6.00 -1.59
CA HIS A 30 -6.47 -7.41 -1.81
C HIS A 30 -7.77 -8.23 -1.90
N GLY A 31 -7.70 -9.35 -2.59
CA GLY A 31 -8.82 -10.29 -2.68
C GLY A 31 -8.90 -11.26 -1.50
N ILE A 32 -9.77 -12.25 -1.64
CA ILE A 32 -9.84 -13.42 -0.74
C ILE A 32 -8.45 -14.08 -0.67
N THR A 33 -8.04 -14.48 0.53
CA THR A 33 -6.71 -15.03 0.88
C THR A 33 -5.52 -14.08 0.68
N GLY A 34 -5.74 -12.86 0.19
CA GLY A 34 -4.71 -11.85 0.05
C GLY A 34 -4.42 -11.07 1.33
N SER A 35 -3.35 -10.29 1.31
CA SER A 35 -3.00 -9.34 2.38
C SER A 35 -2.29 -8.12 1.77
N PRO A 36 -2.04 -7.05 2.55
CA PRO A 36 -1.31 -5.87 2.08
C PRO A 36 0.05 -6.16 1.44
N VAL A 37 0.70 -7.28 1.75
CA VAL A 37 2.05 -7.62 1.26
C VAL A 37 2.19 -7.52 -0.25
N SER A 38 1.14 -7.89 -1.00
CA SER A 38 1.14 -7.87 -2.46
C SER A 38 1.18 -6.46 -3.05
N TRP A 39 0.68 -5.48 -2.31
CA TRP A 39 0.47 -4.11 -2.81
C TRP A 39 1.42 -3.08 -2.22
N VAL A 40 1.94 -3.29 -0.99
CA VAL A 40 2.82 -2.33 -0.32
C VAL A 40 4.05 -1.91 -1.16
N PRO A 41 4.76 -2.81 -1.88
CA PRO A 41 5.88 -2.41 -2.75
C PRO A 41 5.45 -1.40 -3.82
N ILE A 42 4.32 -1.64 -4.48
CA ILE A 42 3.78 -0.79 -5.54
C ILE A 42 3.25 0.53 -4.96
N ALA A 43 2.54 0.46 -3.83
CA ALA A 43 2.00 1.63 -3.15
C ALA A 43 3.11 2.58 -2.67
N ARG A 44 4.24 2.06 -2.16
CA ARG A 44 5.40 2.87 -1.79
C ARG A 44 5.99 3.62 -2.98
N ALA A 45 6.10 2.94 -4.11
CA ALA A 45 6.64 3.52 -5.32
C ALA A 45 5.73 4.63 -5.87
N ILE A 46 4.40 4.44 -5.84
CA ILE A 46 3.43 5.49 -6.19
C ILE A 46 3.44 6.65 -5.19
N ALA A 47 3.55 6.36 -3.90
CA ALA A 47 3.66 7.39 -2.87
C ALA A 47 4.91 8.27 -3.05
N ALA A 48 6.01 7.70 -3.54
CA ALA A 48 7.24 8.45 -3.82
C ALA A 48 7.06 9.50 -4.94
N GLU A 49 6.04 9.33 -5.80
CA GLU A 49 5.68 10.31 -6.83
C GLU A 49 4.71 11.40 -6.31
N GLY A 50 4.44 11.45 -5.00
CA GLY A 50 3.58 12.45 -4.37
C GLY A 50 2.07 12.18 -4.47
N ILE A 51 1.69 10.96 -4.84
CA ILE A 51 0.29 10.51 -4.92
C ILE A 51 -0.11 9.90 -3.57
N ASP A 52 -1.30 10.24 -3.08
CA ASP A 52 -1.82 9.66 -1.83
C ASP A 52 -2.16 8.18 -2.03
N VAL A 53 -1.79 7.33 -1.07
CA VAL A 53 -2.05 5.89 -1.15
C VAL A 53 -2.58 5.30 0.16
N SER A 54 -3.44 4.29 0.03
CA SER A 54 -3.92 3.47 1.13
C SER A 54 -3.96 1.99 0.73
N VAL A 55 -3.40 1.15 1.59
CA VAL A 55 -3.40 -0.31 1.50
C VAL A 55 -3.92 -0.86 2.83
N PRO A 56 -5.24 -0.95 3.04
CA PRO A 56 -5.80 -1.52 4.26
C PRO A 56 -5.56 -3.03 4.33
N LEU A 57 -5.42 -3.55 5.56
CA LEU A 57 -5.70 -4.94 5.86
C LEU A 57 -7.23 -5.07 6.01
N LEU A 58 -7.87 -5.78 5.07
CA LEU A 58 -9.32 -5.95 5.12
C LEU A 58 -9.72 -6.89 6.28
N PRO A 59 -10.87 -6.65 6.95
CA PRO A 59 -11.33 -7.52 8.04
C PRO A 59 -11.37 -9.01 7.65
N GLY A 60 -11.03 -9.87 8.60
CA GLY A 60 -11.00 -11.33 8.39
C GLY A 60 -9.78 -11.84 7.61
N HIS A 61 -8.79 -10.98 7.35
CA HIS A 61 -7.49 -11.32 6.76
C HIS A 61 -6.37 -10.90 7.72
N GLY A 62 -5.23 -11.58 7.65
CA GLY A 62 -4.11 -11.41 8.58
C GLY A 62 -3.77 -12.70 9.29
#